data_AF-A0A7S4FBB9-F1
#
_entry.id   AF-A0A7S4FBB9-F1
#
_cell.length_a   1.000
_cell.length_b   1.000
_cell.length_c   1.000
_cell.angle_alpha   90.00
_cell.angle_beta   90.00
_cell.angle_gamma   90.00
#
_symmetry.space_group_name_H-M   'P 1'
#
loop_
_entity.id
_entity.type
_entity.pdbx_description
1 polymer ?
#
loop_
_entity_poly.entity_id
_entity_poly.type
_entity_poly.pdbx_seq_one_letter_code
_entity_poly.pdbx_strand_id
1 'polypeptide(L)'
;GGVGGGLGRGAACARSNGFAAVPSRLDVFGADGEALAQPLGKPLYRANLAEYTRAFRQESYGRLVSERLDGTARQLLEAAIALKQPMLQLSTFAPFTIDELVLKCPPTLECGRKPDAATVSKYLDTMCEDPVVKMASALNGKYMLNLQEMGNAIKQMTLESVIKFKFGELSARLYRMLLRGHARGECVAHGMRKYEVKQLADMAVLPDGETRPLLMRLLQAEYVLLQEVARTNDHNPRSTVYLWYVEPERAYRTLEAELLRTMHNLQARIKFERARQAEAVREVDPTGDGAVHEDPTSEGAQRLWLAQRRVDFLSHALLKVHETLMVVRTF
;
A
#
# COMPACT_ATOMS: atom_id res chain seq x y z
N GLY A 1 10.04 -6.06 74.23
CA GLY A 1 11.35 -5.41 74.13
C GLY A 1 11.91 -5.75 72.77
N GLY A 2 12.34 -4.80 71.93
CA GLY A 2 13.46 -3.88 72.18
C GLY A 2 14.73 -4.73 72.26
N VAL A 3 15.69 -4.70 71.33
CA VAL A 3 16.61 -3.63 70.89
C VAL A 3 17.19 -4.10 69.53
N GLY A 4 17.37 -3.34 68.44
CA GLY A 4 18.17 -2.13 68.27
C GLY A 4 19.62 -2.49 67.86
N GLY A 5 20.04 -2.16 66.63
CA GLY A 5 21.43 -2.30 66.20
C GLY A 5 21.64 -2.14 64.69
N GLY A 6 21.91 -0.92 64.25
CA GLY A 6 22.30 -0.61 62.88
C GLY A 6 23.82 -0.49 62.69
N LEU A 7 24.25 -0.56 61.42
CA LEU A 7 25.28 0.24 60.74
C LEU A 7 25.88 -0.58 59.59
N GLY A 8 25.99 0.04 58.40
CA GLY A 8 26.75 -0.54 57.30
C GLY A 8 26.41 0.03 55.93
N ARG A 9 26.94 1.21 55.63
CA ARG A 9 26.83 1.91 54.34
C ARG A 9 27.57 1.14 53.24
N GLY A 10 26.94 0.97 52.08
CA GLY A 10 27.57 0.54 50.84
C GLY A 10 26.98 1.33 49.67
N ALA A 11 27.59 2.45 49.35
CA ALA A 11 27.26 3.29 48.21
C ALA A 11 27.76 2.61 46.92
N ALA A 12 26.85 2.34 45.97
CA ALA A 12 27.20 2.02 44.60
C ALA A 12 26.49 2.99 43.66
N CYS A 13 27.29 3.85 43.01
CA CYS A 13 26.91 4.80 41.98
C CYS A 13 26.17 4.12 40.82
N ALA A 14 24.86 4.35 40.70
CA ALA A 14 24.16 4.23 39.42
C ALA A 14 24.24 5.58 38.71
N ARG A 15 25.07 5.65 37.66
CA ARG A 15 25.12 6.82 36.77
C ARG A 15 23.81 6.94 36.02
N SER A 16 23.20 8.10 36.14
CA SER A 16 22.11 8.60 35.35
C SER A 16 22.48 8.66 33.86
N ASN A 17 21.77 7.92 33.02
CA ASN A 17 21.53 8.32 31.63
C ASN A 17 20.03 8.60 31.51
N GLY A 18 19.70 9.88 31.57
CA GLY A 18 18.35 10.37 31.34
C GLY A 18 17.98 10.20 29.88
N PHE A 19 17.09 9.25 29.62
CA PHE A 19 16.12 9.32 28.52
C PHE A 19 14.78 8.96 29.14
N ALA A 20 14.04 9.98 29.58
CA ALA A 20 12.65 9.81 30.01
C ALA A 20 11.84 9.37 28.79
N ALA A 21 11.26 8.17 28.87
CA ALA A 21 10.28 7.69 27.92
C ALA A 21 9.08 8.65 27.92
N VAL A 22 8.79 9.26 26.77
CA VAL A 22 7.57 10.05 26.57
C VAL A 22 6.40 9.07 26.47
N PRO A 23 5.38 9.13 27.35
CA PRO A 23 4.21 8.28 27.22
C PRO A 23 3.41 8.67 25.98
N SER A 24 3.06 7.68 25.17
CA SER A 24 2.16 7.81 24.02
C SER A 24 0.78 8.24 24.50
N ARG A 25 0.45 9.51 24.24
CA ARG A 25 -0.82 10.14 24.61
C ARG A 25 -1.97 9.70 23.70
N LEU A 26 -2.38 8.43 23.79
CA LEU A 26 -3.58 7.92 23.14
C LEU A 26 -4.54 7.15 24.07
N ASP A 27 -4.20 6.98 25.35
CA ASP A 27 -5.05 6.27 26.32
C ASP A 27 -5.74 7.22 27.30
N VAL A 28 -6.41 8.27 26.83
CA VAL A 28 -7.39 9.00 27.65
C VAL A 28 -8.50 9.57 26.77
N PHE A 29 -9.43 8.72 26.37
CA PHE A 29 -10.81 9.15 26.07
C PHE A 29 -11.76 8.19 26.79
N GLY A 30 -11.73 8.29 28.12
CA GLY A 30 -12.87 7.93 28.94
C GLY A 30 -13.91 9.05 28.82
N ALA A 31 -15.17 8.64 28.74
CA ALA A 31 -16.34 9.49 28.70
C ALA A 31 -16.36 10.49 29.87
N ASP A 32 -17.10 11.59 29.65
CA ASP A 32 -17.49 12.62 30.61
C ASP A 32 -16.56 13.84 30.70
N GLY A 33 -17.09 15.00 30.30
CA GLY A 33 -16.53 16.30 30.64
C GLY A 33 -16.51 17.33 29.52
N GLU A 34 -17.65 17.98 29.28
CA GLU A 34 -17.66 19.35 28.75
C GLU A 34 -16.87 20.26 29.70
N ALA A 35 -15.60 20.51 29.40
CA ALA A 35 -14.80 21.49 30.13
C ALA A 35 -13.82 22.20 29.19
N LEU A 36 -14.28 23.33 28.66
CA LEU A 36 -13.54 24.58 28.40
C LEU A 36 -12.01 24.46 28.26
N ALA A 37 -11.53 24.11 27.07
CA ALA A 37 -10.15 24.39 26.68
C ALA A 37 -10.04 25.87 26.23
N GLN A 38 -9.71 26.77 27.16
CA GLN A 38 -9.24 28.10 26.78
C GLN A 38 -7.93 27.93 25.98
N PRO A 39 -7.83 28.44 24.74
CA PRO A 39 -6.63 28.21 23.93
C PRO A 39 -5.46 28.99 24.53
N LEU A 40 -4.49 28.26 25.09
CA LEU A 40 -3.17 28.82 25.39
C LEU A 40 -2.53 29.26 24.05
N GLY A 41 -2.56 30.56 23.78
CA GLY A 41 -1.85 31.19 22.67
C GLY A 41 -2.51 31.06 21.30
N LYS A 42 -1.90 31.75 20.31
CA LYS A 42 -2.36 31.72 18.90
C LYS A 42 -2.42 30.26 18.41
N PRO A 43 -3.51 29.83 17.75
CA PRO A 43 -3.63 28.45 17.29
C PRO A 43 -2.56 28.14 16.25
N LEU A 44 -1.74 27.13 16.54
CA LEU A 44 -0.79 26.56 15.58
C LEU A 44 -1.52 25.52 14.73
N TYR A 45 -1.49 25.71 13.41
CA TYR A 45 -2.06 24.76 12.46
C TYR A 45 -0.99 23.77 11.98
N ARG A 46 -1.38 22.50 11.84
CA ARG A 46 -0.55 21.45 11.26
C ARG A 46 -1.36 20.63 10.26
N ALA A 47 -0.69 20.10 9.23
CA ALA A 47 -1.34 19.19 8.29
C ALA A 47 -1.76 17.91 9.01
N ASN A 48 -3.00 17.46 8.78
CA ASN A 48 -3.51 16.21 9.34
C ASN A 48 -3.19 15.05 8.39
N LEU A 49 -2.11 14.32 8.69
CA LEU A 49 -1.69 13.16 7.90
C LEU A 49 -2.65 11.98 7.99
N ALA A 50 -3.44 11.87 9.08
CA ALA A 50 -4.41 10.81 9.24
C ALA A 50 -5.59 10.99 8.27
N GLU A 51 -6.07 12.22 8.11
CA GLU A 51 -7.11 12.54 7.10
C GLU A 51 -6.59 12.36 5.68
N TYR A 52 -5.33 12.72 5.40
CA TYR A 52 -4.72 12.43 4.11
C TYR A 52 -4.69 10.92 3.81
N THR A 53 -4.24 10.11 4.79
CA THR A 53 -4.20 8.64 4.65
C THR A 53 -5.61 8.07 4.45
N ARG A 54 -6.61 8.62 5.14
CA ARG A 54 -8.01 8.23 4.99
C ARG A 54 -8.54 8.54 3.59
N ALA A 55 -8.32 9.76 3.10
CA ALA A 55 -8.71 10.16 1.75
C ALA A 55 -8.01 9.30 0.69
N PHE A 56 -6.72 9.01 0.88
CA PHE A 56 -5.95 8.11 0.01
C PHE A 56 -6.54 6.70 -0.04
N ARG A 57 -6.95 6.14 1.11
CA ARG A 57 -7.61 4.82 1.15
C ARG A 57 -8.94 4.85 0.40
N GLN A 58 -9.76 5.87 0.64
CA GLN A 58 -11.05 6.03 -0.03
C GLN A 58 -10.90 6.13 -1.55
N GLU A 59 -9.94 6.93 -2.02
CA GLU A 59 -9.63 7.04 -3.45
C GLU A 59 -9.13 5.70 -4.02
N SER A 60 -8.27 4.98 -3.29
CA SER A 60 -7.77 3.67 -3.71
C SER A 60 -8.87 2.62 -3.83
N TYR A 61 -9.81 2.59 -2.88
CA TYR A 61 -10.99 1.71 -2.96
C TYR A 61 -11.90 2.10 -4.13
N GLY A 62 -12.13 3.40 -4.34
CA GLY A 62 -12.91 3.90 -5.47
C GLY A 62 -12.31 3.51 -6.82
N ARG A 63 -10.99 3.62 -6.97
CA ARG A 63 -10.27 3.17 -8.16
C ARG A 63 -10.43 1.67 -8.38
N LEU A 64 -10.23 0.85 -7.34
CA LEU A 64 -10.42 -0.61 -7.43
C LEU A 64 -11.82 -0.97 -7.93
N VAL A 65 -12.86 -0.37 -7.35
CA VAL A 65 -14.25 -0.66 -7.73
C VAL A 65 -14.53 -0.19 -9.15
N SER A 66 -14.03 0.98 -9.55
CA SER A 66 -14.24 1.49 -10.91
C SER A 66 -13.53 0.66 -11.99
N GLU A 67 -12.36 0.09 -11.70
CA GLU A 67 -11.63 -0.77 -12.63
C GLU A 67 -12.26 -2.17 -12.77
N ARG A 68 -12.95 -2.64 -11.72
CA ARG A 68 -13.58 -3.97 -11.69
C ARG A 68 -15.02 -3.98 -12.18
N LEU A 69 -15.80 -2.97 -11.80
CA LEU A 69 -17.22 -2.84 -12.11
C LEU A 69 -17.41 -1.65 -13.05
N ASP A 70 -17.81 -0.50 -12.51
CA ASP A 70 -18.06 0.74 -13.23
C ASP A 70 -17.94 1.95 -12.30
N GLY A 71 -18.02 3.16 -12.88
CA GLY A 71 -17.99 4.40 -12.11
C GLY A 71 -19.26 4.61 -11.26
N THR A 72 -20.40 4.02 -11.63
CA THR A 72 -21.60 3.99 -10.78
C THR A 72 -21.36 3.24 -9.47
N ALA A 73 -20.75 2.05 -9.54
CA ALA A 73 -20.36 1.27 -8.36
C ALA A 73 -19.39 2.05 -7.45
N ARG A 74 -18.46 2.82 -8.03
CA ARG A 74 -17.58 3.71 -7.27
C ARG A 74 -18.36 4.78 -6.52
N GLN A 75 -19.34 5.44 -7.14
CA GLN A 75 -20.17 6.45 -6.47
C GLN A 75 -20.98 5.85 -5.31
N LEU A 76 -21.52 4.63 -5.48
CA LEU A 76 -22.23 3.92 -4.42
C LEU A 76 -21.29 3.59 -3.25
N LEU A 77 -20.07 3.16 -3.53
CA LEU A 77 -19.06 2.92 -2.50
C LEU A 77 -18.71 4.22 -1.74
N GLU A 78 -18.47 5.31 -2.46
CA GLU A 78 -18.12 6.61 -1.86
C GLU A 78 -19.27 7.15 -0.99
N ALA A 79 -20.52 7.03 -1.45
CA ALA A 79 -21.71 7.38 -0.67
C ALA A 79 -21.86 6.49 0.58
N ALA A 80 -21.60 5.19 0.46
CA ALA A 80 -21.62 4.27 1.59
C ALA A 80 -20.56 4.67 2.62
N ILE A 81 -19.31 4.89 2.20
CA ILE A 81 -18.21 5.33 3.08
C ILE A 81 -18.55 6.65 3.78
N ALA A 82 -19.12 7.63 3.06
CA ALA A 82 -19.52 8.92 3.63
C ALA A 82 -20.64 8.80 4.68
N LEU A 83 -21.50 7.79 4.56
CA LEU A 83 -22.64 7.59 5.47
C LEU A 83 -22.20 7.27 6.90
N LYS A 84 -21.12 6.51 7.07
CA LYS A 84 -20.69 5.97 8.38
C LYS A 84 -19.41 6.61 8.93
N GLN A 85 -18.90 7.71 8.35
CA GLN A 85 -17.65 8.32 8.83
C GLN A 85 -17.78 9.79 9.22
N PRO A 86 -17.44 10.09 10.48
CA PRO A 86 -16.24 10.93 10.65
C PRO A 86 -15.10 10.28 11.46
N MET A 87 -15.21 9.05 11.97
CA MET A 87 -14.19 8.48 12.88
C MET A 87 -13.84 7.00 12.64
N LEU A 88 -13.46 6.60 11.42
CA LEU A 88 -13.10 5.19 11.18
C LEU A 88 -11.62 4.90 11.45
N GLN A 89 -11.36 4.33 12.64
CA GLN A 89 -10.30 3.33 12.79
C GLN A 89 -10.78 2.05 12.07
N LEU A 90 -10.07 1.69 11.00
CA LEU A 90 -10.48 0.69 10.03
C LEU A 90 -10.23 -0.73 10.54
N SER A 91 -11.31 -1.43 10.91
CA SER A 91 -11.33 -2.90 10.95
C SER A 91 -12.68 -3.49 10.52
N THR A 92 -13.80 -2.80 10.75
CA THR A 92 -15.13 -3.30 10.36
C THR A 92 -16.06 -2.14 10.03
N PHE A 93 -16.69 -2.18 8.85
CA PHE A 93 -17.68 -1.19 8.45
C PHE A 93 -19.02 -1.51 9.13
N ALA A 94 -19.68 -0.51 9.71
CA ALA A 94 -21.01 -0.74 10.29
C ALA A 94 -22.02 -1.07 9.18
N PRO A 95 -22.90 -2.06 9.37
CA PRO A 95 -23.88 -2.42 8.35
C PRO A 95 -24.84 -1.25 8.08
N PHE A 96 -25.25 -1.10 6.82
CA PHE A 96 -26.18 -0.06 6.36
C PHE A 96 -27.30 -0.65 5.51
N THR A 97 -28.41 0.09 5.38
CA THR A 97 -29.56 -0.30 4.57
C THR A 97 -29.53 0.39 3.20
N ILE A 98 -30.28 -0.16 2.23
CA ILE A 98 -30.39 0.43 0.89
C ILE A 98 -31.01 1.84 0.97
N ASP A 99 -32.03 2.03 1.80
CA ASP A 99 -32.72 3.32 1.95
C ASP A 99 -31.79 4.42 2.49
N GLU A 100 -30.95 4.07 3.47
CA GLU A 100 -29.90 4.96 3.99
C GLU A 100 -28.93 5.38 2.88
N LEU A 101 -28.52 4.43 2.04
CA LEU A 101 -27.59 4.67 0.95
C LEU A 101 -28.21 5.55 -0.15
N VAL A 102 -29.43 5.25 -0.59
CA VAL A 102 -30.16 6.01 -1.62
C VAL A 102 -30.29 7.49 -1.22
N LEU A 103 -30.51 7.78 0.06
CA LEU A 103 -30.61 9.15 0.57
C LEU A 103 -29.28 9.92 0.49
N LYS A 104 -28.14 9.24 0.57
CA LYS A 104 -26.80 9.85 0.51
C LYS A 104 -26.21 9.91 -0.89
N CYS A 105 -26.72 9.11 -1.82
CA CYS A 105 -26.27 9.12 -3.21
C CYS A 105 -26.53 10.47 -3.91
N PRO A 106 -25.70 10.83 -4.91
CA PRO A 106 -25.96 12.01 -5.73
C PRO A 106 -27.30 11.87 -6.50
N PRO A 107 -27.95 12.99 -6.87
CA PRO A 107 -29.27 12.97 -7.52
C PRO A 107 -29.27 12.30 -8.90
N THR A 108 -28.11 12.23 -9.55
CA THR A 108 -27.87 11.57 -10.82
C THR A 108 -26.63 10.70 -10.71
N LEU A 109 -26.79 9.41 -10.95
CA LEU A 109 -25.68 8.49 -11.06
C LEU A 109 -24.96 8.66 -12.42
N GLU A 110 -23.72 8.19 -12.51
CA GLU A 110 -22.95 8.19 -13.77
C GLU A 110 -23.63 7.44 -14.92
N CYS A 111 -24.49 6.45 -14.61
CA CYS A 111 -25.32 5.76 -15.60
C CYS A 111 -26.51 6.59 -16.12
N GLY A 112 -26.63 7.86 -15.72
CA GLY A 112 -27.71 8.78 -16.10
C GLY A 112 -29.06 8.47 -15.46
N ARG A 113 -29.13 7.45 -14.59
CA ARG A 113 -30.34 7.07 -13.85
C ARG A 113 -30.33 7.67 -12.45
N LYS A 114 -31.52 7.84 -11.89
CA LYS A 114 -31.67 8.14 -10.45
C LYS A 114 -31.30 6.91 -9.63
N PRO A 115 -30.75 7.08 -8.41
CA PRO A 115 -30.52 5.96 -7.51
C PRO A 115 -31.86 5.36 -7.07
N ASP A 116 -32.28 4.31 -7.77
CA ASP A 116 -33.44 3.50 -7.40
C ASP A 116 -32.98 2.31 -6.54
N ALA A 117 -33.81 1.91 -5.56
CA ALA A 117 -33.48 0.85 -4.62
C ALA A 117 -33.15 -0.48 -5.33
N ALA A 118 -33.88 -0.80 -6.41
CA ALA A 118 -33.62 -1.99 -7.22
C ALA A 118 -32.26 -1.95 -7.92
N THR A 119 -31.87 -0.76 -8.41
CA THR A 119 -30.56 -0.58 -9.08
C THR A 119 -29.43 -0.69 -8.07
N VAL A 120 -29.58 -0.04 -6.91
CA VAL A 120 -28.58 -0.09 -5.83
C VAL A 120 -28.41 -1.52 -5.29
N SER A 121 -29.51 -2.26 -5.04
CA SER A 121 -29.46 -3.66 -4.63
C SER A 121 -28.66 -4.49 -5.62
N LYS A 122 -28.95 -4.38 -6.92
CA LYS A 122 -28.24 -5.13 -7.96
C LYS A 122 -26.74 -4.87 -7.94
N TYR A 123 -26.31 -3.62 -7.80
CA TYR A 123 -24.88 -3.28 -7.72
C TYR A 123 -24.23 -3.82 -6.45
N LEU A 124 -24.91 -3.75 -5.30
CA LEU A 124 -24.41 -4.31 -4.04
C LEU A 124 -24.31 -5.84 -4.09
N ASP A 125 -25.26 -6.51 -4.73
CA ASP A 125 -25.24 -7.96 -4.94
C ASP A 125 -24.06 -8.35 -5.86
N THR A 126 -23.82 -7.61 -6.95
CA THR A 126 -22.62 -7.82 -7.79
C THR A 126 -21.31 -7.57 -7.03
N MET A 127 -21.27 -6.64 -6.08
CA MET A 127 -20.10 -6.42 -5.21
C MET A 127 -19.89 -7.56 -4.20
N CYS A 128 -20.96 -8.28 -3.83
CA CYS A 128 -20.88 -9.46 -2.96
C CYS A 128 -20.40 -10.70 -3.72
N GLU A 129 -20.76 -10.83 -5.00
CA GLU A 129 -20.50 -12.01 -5.84
C GLU A 129 -19.15 -11.98 -6.59
N ASP A 130 -18.36 -10.91 -6.49
CA ASP A 130 -17.10 -10.81 -7.23
C ASP A 130 -16.11 -11.93 -6.83
N PRO A 131 -15.60 -12.71 -7.81
CA PRO A 131 -14.81 -13.90 -7.54
C PRO A 131 -13.37 -13.60 -7.09
N VAL A 132 -12.92 -12.35 -7.18
CA VAL A 132 -11.54 -11.95 -6.87
C VAL A 132 -11.47 -11.19 -5.54
N VAL A 133 -12.43 -10.31 -5.29
CA VAL A 133 -12.50 -9.47 -4.10
C VAL A 133 -13.93 -9.43 -3.60
N LYS A 134 -14.20 -10.01 -2.44
CA LYS A 134 -15.47 -9.82 -1.75
C LYS A 134 -15.52 -8.37 -1.23
N MET A 135 -16.14 -7.47 -2.00
CA MET A 135 -16.14 -6.04 -1.68
C MET A 135 -17.20 -5.72 -0.63
N ALA A 136 -18.33 -6.43 -0.70
CA ALA A 136 -19.44 -6.29 0.24
C ALA A 136 -19.90 -7.67 0.75
N SER A 137 -20.64 -7.65 1.85
CA SER A 137 -21.32 -8.82 2.40
C SER A 137 -22.74 -8.45 2.80
N ALA A 138 -23.69 -9.29 2.38
CA ALA A 138 -25.09 -9.15 2.75
C ALA A 138 -25.34 -9.85 4.10
N LEU A 139 -25.93 -9.12 5.05
CA LEU A 139 -26.37 -9.62 6.36
C LEU A 139 -27.85 -9.28 6.55
N ASN A 140 -28.74 -10.25 6.32
CA ASN A 140 -30.18 -10.16 6.62
C ASN A 140 -30.85 -8.85 6.13
N GLY A 141 -30.64 -8.47 4.87
CA GLY A 141 -31.20 -7.24 4.27
C GLY A 141 -30.40 -5.96 4.58
N LYS A 142 -29.25 -6.07 5.23
CA LYS A 142 -28.24 -5.01 5.39
C LYS A 142 -26.98 -5.38 4.63
N TYR A 143 -26.20 -4.37 4.25
CA TYR A 143 -24.91 -4.56 3.58
C TYR A 143 -23.77 -4.06 4.46
N MET A 144 -22.63 -4.75 4.40
CA MET A 144 -21.39 -4.38 5.05
C MET A 144 -20.28 -4.32 4.01
N LEU A 145 -19.43 -3.29 4.06
CA LEU A 145 -18.26 -3.19 3.19
C LEU A 145 -17.05 -3.89 3.83
N ASN A 146 -16.40 -4.75 3.07
CA ASN A 146 -15.20 -5.48 3.49
C ASN A 146 -13.94 -4.70 3.10
N LEU A 147 -13.75 -3.54 3.72
CA LEU A 147 -12.62 -2.65 3.41
C LEU A 147 -11.25 -3.33 3.60
N GLN A 148 -11.14 -4.26 4.55
CA GLN A 148 -9.90 -5.01 4.80
C GLN A 148 -9.56 -5.96 3.65
N GLU A 149 -10.56 -6.67 3.12
CA GLU A 149 -10.37 -7.59 1.98
C GLU A 149 -10.02 -6.80 0.71
N MET A 150 -10.69 -5.66 0.49
CA MET A 150 -10.35 -4.73 -0.58
C MET A 150 -8.91 -4.20 -0.44
N GLY A 151 -8.48 -3.82 0.76
CA GLY A 151 -7.12 -3.34 1.02
C GLY A 151 -6.07 -4.42 0.71
N ASN A 152 -6.28 -5.64 1.19
CA ASN A 152 -5.42 -6.78 0.88
C ASN A 152 -5.35 -7.06 -0.62
N ALA A 153 -6.49 -6.99 -1.32
CA ALA A 153 -6.55 -7.18 -2.76
C ALA A 153 -5.75 -6.10 -3.51
N ILE A 154 -5.87 -4.82 -3.11
CA ILE A 154 -5.09 -3.73 -3.70
C ILE A 154 -3.59 -4.02 -3.56
N LYS A 155 -3.10 -4.37 -2.36
CA LYS A 155 -1.68 -4.72 -2.16
C LYS A 155 -1.23 -5.87 -3.04
N GLN A 156 -2.03 -6.93 -3.11
CA GLN A 156 -1.72 -8.10 -3.94
C GLN A 156 -1.64 -7.73 -5.42
N MET A 157 -2.59 -6.94 -5.92
CA MET A 157 -2.61 -6.48 -7.31
C MET A 157 -1.42 -5.56 -7.63
N THR A 158 -1.03 -4.67 -6.72
CA THR A 158 0.15 -3.82 -6.87
C THR A 158 1.43 -4.66 -6.93
N LEU A 159 1.58 -5.62 -6.02
CA LEU A 159 2.73 -6.52 -5.99
C LEU A 159 2.84 -7.35 -7.29
N GLU A 160 1.71 -7.91 -7.74
CA GLU A 160 1.65 -8.66 -8.99
C GLU A 160 2.01 -7.80 -10.20
N SER A 161 1.54 -6.54 -10.23
CA SER A 161 1.88 -5.58 -11.28
C SER A 161 3.38 -5.29 -11.31
N VAL A 162 4.01 -5.09 -10.14
CA VAL A 162 5.47 -4.90 -10.06
C VAL A 162 6.22 -6.13 -10.58
N ILE A 163 5.78 -7.33 -10.22
CA ILE A 163 6.39 -8.58 -10.71
C ILE A 163 6.24 -8.69 -12.23
N LYS A 164 5.08 -8.34 -12.78
CA LYS A 164 4.82 -8.30 -14.22
C LYS A 164 5.76 -7.34 -14.94
N PHE A 165 5.95 -6.13 -14.42
CA PHE A 165 6.86 -5.15 -15.02
C PHE A 165 8.33 -5.55 -14.94
N LYS A 166 8.77 -6.21 -13.85
CA LYS A 166 10.18 -6.60 -13.65
C LYS A 166 10.56 -7.90 -14.36
N PHE A 167 9.69 -8.91 -14.30
CA PHE A 167 10.00 -10.29 -14.70
C PHE A 167 9.15 -10.79 -15.87
N GLY A 168 8.23 -9.97 -16.37
CA GLY A 168 7.34 -10.29 -17.48
C GLY A 168 6.05 -11.02 -17.07
N GLU A 169 5.15 -11.17 -18.03
CA GLU A 169 3.80 -11.73 -17.85
C GLU A 169 3.82 -13.18 -17.34
N LEU A 170 4.74 -14.01 -17.84
CA LEU A 170 4.82 -15.43 -17.46
C LEU A 170 5.20 -15.59 -15.98
N SER A 171 6.14 -14.78 -15.50
CA SER A 171 6.54 -14.77 -14.08
C SER A 171 5.40 -14.31 -13.17
N ALA A 172 4.66 -13.29 -13.59
CA ALA A 172 3.49 -12.81 -12.85
C ALA A 172 2.38 -13.87 -12.80
N ARG A 173 2.17 -14.61 -13.88
CA ARG A 173 1.23 -15.74 -13.92
C ARG A 173 1.62 -16.83 -12.94
N LEU A 174 2.88 -17.26 -12.94
CA LEU A 174 3.39 -18.25 -11.98
C LEU A 174 3.20 -17.78 -10.54
N TYR A 175 3.55 -16.52 -10.26
CA TYR A 175 3.35 -15.90 -8.95
C TYR A 175 1.86 -15.90 -8.53
N ARG A 176 0.96 -15.52 -9.43
CA ARG A 176 -0.50 -15.53 -9.19
C ARG A 176 -1.02 -16.93 -8.88
N MET A 177 -0.53 -17.96 -9.59
CA MET A 177 -0.91 -19.36 -9.34
C MET A 177 -0.44 -19.82 -7.96
N LEU A 178 0.79 -19.47 -7.56
CA LEU A 178 1.31 -19.77 -6.22
C LEU A 178 0.51 -19.08 -5.11
N LEU A 179 0.04 -17.84 -5.35
CA LEU A 179 -0.71 -17.07 -4.35
C LEU A 179 -2.18 -17.49 -4.23
N ARG A 180 -2.86 -17.81 -5.34
CA ARG A 180 -4.32 -18.02 -5.38
C ARG A 180 -4.76 -19.48 -5.47
N GLY A 181 -3.83 -20.43 -5.60
CA GLY A 181 -4.09 -21.86 -5.45
C GLY A 181 -4.94 -22.53 -6.53
N HIS A 182 -5.74 -21.82 -7.34
CA HIS A 182 -6.39 -22.30 -8.57
C HIS A 182 -7.06 -21.14 -9.32
N ALA A 183 -7.41 -21.37 -10.60
CA ALA A 183 -8.14 -20.47 -11.50
C ALA A 183 -9.57 -20.05 -11.05
N ARG A 184 -9.99 -20.34 -9.81
CA ARG A 184 -11.35 -20.09 -9.31
C ARG A 184 -11.49 -19.03 -8.20
N GLY A 185 -10.41 -18.32 -7.85
CA GLY A 185 -10.51 -17.13 -6.97
C GLY A 185 -10.81 -17.40 -5.49
N GLU A 186 -10.90 -18.67 -5.06
CA GLU A 186 -11.09 -18.98 -3.65
C GLU A 186 -9.82 -18.69 -2.84
N CYS A 187 -9.91 -17.71 -1.95
CA CYS A 187 -8.97 -17.47 -0.87
C CYS A 187 -8.96 -18.68 0.06
N VAL A 188 -8.02 -19.60 -0.12
CA VAL A 188 -7.92 -20.79 0.73
C VAL A 188 -7.48 -20.37 2.12
N ALA A 189 -8.41 -20.48 3.06
CA ALA A 189 -8.28 -20.03 4.43
C ALA A 189 -7.17 -20.72 5.23
N HIS A 190 -6.67 -21.90 4.84
CA HIS A 190 -5.67 -22.63 5.63
C HIS A 190 -4.59 -23.29 4.77
N GLY A 191 -3.39 -22.71 4.78
CA GLY A 191 -2.16 -23.38 4.33
C GLY A 191 -1.46 -22.68 3.16
N MET A 192 -0.18 -22.39 3.36
CA MET A 192 0.74 -21.97 2.32
C MET A 192 0.89 -23.11 1.31
N ARG A 193 0.21 -23.01 0.16
CA ARG A 193 0.28 -24.06 -0.86
C ARG A 193 1.68 -24.12 -1.45
N LYS A 194 2.18 -25.34 -1.52
CA LYS A 194 3.53 -25.69 -1.92
C LYS A 194 3.43 -26.59 -3.15
N TYR A 195 4.05 -26.18 -4.24
CA TYR A 195 3.92 -26.87 -5.52
C TYR A 195 5.28 -27.32 -6.05
N GLU A 196 5.32 -28.48 -6.68
CA GLU A 196 6.48 -28.89 -7.48
C GLU A 196 6.49 -28.13 -8.82
N VAL A 197 7.65 -28.08 -9.48
CA VAL A 197 7.80 -27.40 -10.78
C VAL A 197 6.84 -27.96 -11.82
N LYS A 198 6.70 -29.28 -11.91
CA LYS A 198 5.80 -29.95 -12.87
C LYS A 198 4.35 -29.53 -12.68
N GLN A 199 3.87 -29.55 -11.43
CA GLN A 199 2.51 -29.14 -11.09
C GLN A 199 2.26 -27.67 -11.47
N LEU A 200 3.24 -26.80 -11.22
CA LEU A 200 3.11 -25.39 -11.54
C LEU A 200 3.15 -25.13 -13.05
N ALA A 201 3.99 -25.86 -13.78
CA ALA A 201 4.09 -25.83 -15.23
C ALA A 201 2.77 -26.25 -15.88
N ASP A 202 2.17 -27.35 -15.41
CA ASP A 202 0.86 -27.84 -15.87
C ASP A 202 -0.25 -26.82 -15.60
N MET A 203 -0.31 -26.26 -14.38
CA MET A 203 -1.33 -25.24 -14.02
C MET A 203 -1.19 -23.95 -14.82
N ALA A 204 0.04 -23.54 -15.12
CA ALA A 204 0.31 -22.30 -15.84
C ALA A 204 0.35 -22.48 -17.37
N VAL A 205 0.20 -23.72 -17.84
CA VAL A 205 0.28 -24.14 -19.25
C VAL A 205 1.60 -23.66 -19.87
N LEU A 206 2.70 -23.96 -19.18
CA LEU A 206 4.06 -23.63 -19.58
C LEU A 206 4.90 -24.90 -19.67
N PRO A 207 5.90 -24.96 -20.55
CA PRO A 207 6.85 -26.08 -20.54
C PRO A 207 7.72 -26.04 -19.28
N ASP A 208 8.08 -27.22 -18.77
CA ASP A 208 8.96 -27.39 -17.60
C ASP A 208 10.30 -26.65 -17.78
N GLY A 209 10.84 -26.66 -19.00
CA GLY A 209 12.11 -26.02 -19.36
C GLY A 209 12.11 -24.51 -19.15
N GLU A 210 10.97 -23.84 -19.30
CA GLU A 210 10.83 -22.38 -19.14
C GLU A 210 10.41 -22.01 -17.71
N THR A 211 9.64 -22.87 -17.04
CA THR A 211 9.11 -22.60 -15.70
C THR A 211 10.22 -22.50 -14.66
N ARG A 212 11.20 -23.41 -14.69
CA ARG A 212 12.30 -23.44 -13.72
C ARG A 212 13.16 -22.16 -13.72
N PRO A 213 13.66 -21.63 -14.86
CA PRO A 213 14.43 -20.40 -14.87
C PRO A 213 13.62 -19.16 -14.45
N LEU A 214 12.30 -19.13 -14.70
CA LEU A 214 11.42 -18.07 -14.19
C LEU A 214 11.34 -18.11 -12.66
N LEU A 215 11.11 -19.30 -12.09
CA LEU A 215 11.07 -19.50 -10.64
C LEU A 215 12.40 -19.16 -9.95
N MET A 216 13.52 -19.53 -10.56
CA MET A 216 14.85 -19.19 -10.03
C MET A 216 15.09 -17.67 -10.00
N ARG A 217 14.63 -16.92 -11.02
CA ARG A 217 14.70 -15.45 -11.01
C ARG A 217 13.84 -14.85 -9.91
N LEU A 218 12.65 -15.39 -9.67
CA LEU A 218 11.77 -14.94 -8.59
C LEU A 218 12.33 -15.27 -7.19
N LEU A 219 13.03 -16.40 -7.05
CA LEU A 219 13.73 -16.79 -5.82
C LEU A 219 14.93 -15.89 -5.53
N GLN A 220 15.74 -15.59 -6.54
CA GLN A 220 16.88 -14.65 -6.41
C GLN A 220 16.44 -13.26 -5.98
N ALA A 221 15.24 -12.84 -6.40
CA ALA A 221 14.63 -11.58 -5.99
C ALA A 221 13.76 -11.70 -4.73
N GLU A 222 13.79 -12.85 -4.03
CA GLU A 222 13.09 -13.11 -2.77
C GLU A 222 11.55 -12.94 -2.80
N TYR A 223 10.94 -13.02 -3.99
CA TYR A 223 9.47 -12.99 -4.13
C TYR A 223 8.84 -14.36 -3.95
N VAL A 224 9.60 -15.43 -4.21
CA VAL A 224 9.19 -16.83 -4.07
C VAL A 224 10.19 -17.53 -3.17
N LEU A 225 9.72 -18.51 -2.41
CA LEU A 225 10.52 -19.31 -1.50
C LEU A 225 10.56 -20.77 -1.96
N LEU A 226 11.65 -21.44 -1.57
CA LEU A 226 11.92 -22.83 -1.88
C LEU A 226 12.02 -23.62 -0.57
N GLN A 227 11.29 -24.72 -0.47
CA GLN A 227 11.44 -25.69 0.61
C GLN A 227 11.98 -27.00 0.06
N GLU A 228 13.04 -27.48 0.68
CA GLU A 228 13.61 -28.79 0.41
C GLU A 228 12.98 -29.82 1.34
N VAL A 229 12.44 -30.89 0.77
CA VAL A 229 11.89 -32.03 1.51
C VAL A 229 12.69 -33.26 1.09
N ALA A 230 13.64 -33.65 1.94
CA ALA A 230 14.44 -34.84 1.71
C ALA A 230 13.62 -36.10 2.04
N ARG A 231 13.60 -37.07 1.11
CA ARG A 231 12.97 -38.39 1.36
C ARG A 231 13.84 -39.28 2.27
N THR A 232 15.13 -39.01 2.30
CA THR A 232 16.15 -39.73 3.08
C THR A 232 16.91 -38.72 3.93
N ASN A 233 17.44 -39.14 5.09
CA ASN A 233 18.17 -38.26 6.02
C ASN A 233 19.43 -37.63 5.43
N ASP A 234 19.95 -38.17 4.32
CA ASP A 234 21.20 -37.72 3.69
C ASP A 234 21.04 -36.44 2.85
N HIS A 235 19.84 -35.83 2.79
CA HIS A 235 19.53 -34.61 2.02
C HIS A 235 20.05 -34.61 0.57
N ASN A 236 20.23 -35.79 -0.03
CA ASN A 236 20.79 -35.92 -1.37
C ASN A 236 19.84 -35.29 -2.41
N PRO A 237 20.30 -34.38 -3.28
CA PRO A 237 19.47 -33.72 -4.29
C PRO A 237 18.65 -34.67 -5.18
N ARG A 238 19.11 -35.92 -5.38
CA ARG A 238 18.35 -36.94 -6.14
C ARG A 238 17.12 -37.45 -5.41
N SER A 239 17.16 -37.47 -4.08
CA SER A 239 16.07 -37.90 -3.20
C SER A 239 15.30 -36.72 -2.57
N THR A 240 15.69 -35.49 -2.89
CA THR A 240 15.09 -34.26 -2.34
C THR A 240 14.06 -33.70 -3.31
N VAL A 241 12.86 -33.44 -2.80
CA VAL A 241 11.78 -32.77 -3.52
C VAL A 241 11.84 -31.28 -3.21
N TYR A 242 11.71 -30.47 -4.26
CA TYR A 242 11.74 -29.01 -4.17
C TYR A 242 10.34 -28.43 -4.32
N LEU A 243 9.85 -27.81 -3.24
CA LEU A 243 8.52 -27.23 -3.15
C LEU A 243 8.61 -25.70 -3.20
N TRP A 244 7.88 -25.11 -4.13
CA TRP A 244 7.81 -23.67 -4.35
C TRP A 244 6.58 -23.09 -3.70
N TYR A 245 6.73 -21.95 -3.02
CA TYR A 245 5.64 -21.29 -2.32
C TYR A 245 5.89 -19.79 -2.16
N VAL A 246 4.84 -19.04 -1.85
CA VAL A 246 4.91 -17.59 -1.66
C VAL A 246 4.47 -17.23 -0.26
N GLU A 247 5.26 -16.39 0.40
CA GLU A 247 4.89 -15.72 1.63
C GLU A 247 4.55 -14.26 1.32
N PRO A 248 3.28 -13.85 1.38
CA PRO A 248 2.89 -12.49 0.97
C PRO A 248 3.55 -11.43 1.84
N GLU A 249 3.64 -11.65 3.15
CA GLU A 249 4.29 -10.70 4.07
C GLU A 249 5.76 -10.47 3.73
N ARG A 250 6.50 -11.54 3.45
CA ARG A 250 7.91 -11.43 3.05
C ARG A 250 8.04 -10.71 1.72
N ALA A 251 7.21 -11.06 0.73
CA ALA A 251 7.21 -10.39 -0.56
C ALA A 251 6.89 -8.89 -0.45
N TYR A 252 5.98 -8.49 0.46
CA TYR A 252 5.72 -7.07 0.74
C TYR A 252 6.92 -6.37 1.37
N ARG A 253 7.62 -7.00 2.32
CA ARG A 253 8.84 -6.43 2.93
C ARG A 253 9.95 -6.26 1.89
N THR A 254 10.14 -7.26 1.02
CA THR A 254 11.11 -7.19 -0.09
C THR A 254 10.76 -6.04 -1.03
N LEU A 255 9.50 -5.92 -1.44
CA LEU A 255 9.03 -4.82 -2.28
C LEU A 255 9.23 -3.46 -1.60
N GLU A 256 8.88 -3.34 -0.32
CA GLU A 256 9.06 -2.12 0.45
C GLU A 256 10.54 -1.69 0.49
N ALA A 257 11.45 -2.61 0.77
CA ALA A 257 12.88 -2.34 0.79
C ALA A 257 13.41 -1.88 -0.59
N GLU A 258 12.94 -2.50 -1.68
CA GLU A 258 13.27 -2.09 -3.05
C GLU A 258 12.74 -0.67 -3.37
N LEU A 259 11.49 -0.37 -2.98
CA LEU A 259 10.88 0.94 -3.19
C LEU A 259 11.63 2.03 -2.42
N LEU A 260 11.97 1.79 -1.15
CA LEU A 260 12.73 2.72 -0.32
C LEU A 260 14.14 2.98 -0.90
N ARG A 261 14.82 1.93 -1.35
CA ARG A 261 16.13 2.07 -2.02
C ARG A 261 16.01 2.90 -3.31
N THR A 262 14.96 2.66 -4.09
CA THR A 262 14.68 3.39 -5.32
C THR A 262 14.40 4.87 -5.04
N MET A 263 13.58 5.17 -4.02
CA MET A 263 13.33 6.54 -3.58
C MET A 263 14.62 7.25 -3.15
N HIS A 264 15.47 6.57 -2.37
CA HIS A 264 16.76 7.13 -1.95
C HIS A 264 17.66 7.48 -3.15
N ASN A 265 17.78 6.56 -4.11
CA ASN A 265 18.56 6.77 -5.32
C ASN A 265 18.00 7.92 -6.18
N LEU A 266 16.67 8.02 -6.32
CA LEU A 266 16.02 9.12 -7.02
C LEU A 266 16.27 10.45 -6.32
N GLN A 267 16.13 10.51 -4.99
CA GLN A 267 16.40 11.72 -4.21
C GLN A 267 17.86 12.16 -4.33
N ALA A 268 18.82 11.23 -4.25
CA ALA A 268 20.23 11.51 -4.47
C ALA A 268 20.47 12.08 -5.88
N ARG A 269 19.83 11.49 -6.90
CA ARG A 269 19.94 11.98 -8.28
C ARG A 269 19.31 13.35 -8.47
N ILE A 270 18.14 13.62 -7.88
CA ILE A 270 17.48 14.93 -7.93
C ILE A 270 18.38 16.00 -7.31
N LYS A 271 19.01 15.72 -6.17
CA LYS A 271 19.95 16.66 -5.54
C LYS A 271 21.14 16.97 -6.45
N PHE A 272 21.70 15.95 -7.09
CA PHE A 272 22.79 16.10 -8.05
C PHE A 272 22.39 16.94 -9.26
N GLU A 273 21.25 16.66 -9.89
CA GLU A 273 20.78 17.42 -11.05
C GLU A 273 20.39 18.86 -10.70
N ARG A 274 19.83 19.10 -9.49
CA ARG A 274 19.54 20.46 -9.01
C ARG A 274 20.80 21.28 -8.77
N ALA A 275 21.87 20.67 -8.27
CA ALA A 275 23.17 21.35 -8.12
C ALA A 275 23.72 21.77 -9.49
N ARG A 276 23.71 20.85 -10.46
CA ARG A 276 24.13 21.13 -11.84
C ARG A 276 23.25 22.17 -12.54
N GLN A 277 21.95 22.16 -12.27
CA GLN A 277 21.03 23.17 -12.78
C GLN A 277 21.35 24.54 -12.17
N ALA A 278 21.64 24.63 -10.88
CA ALA A 278 22.02 25.89 -10.24
C ALA A 278 23.32 26.47 -10.81
N GLU A 279 24.29 25.62 -11.18
CA GLU A 279 25.49 26.03 -11.92
C GLU A 279 25.12 26.59 -13.30
N ALA A 280 24.30 25.88 -14.08
CA ALA A 280 23.85 26.36 -15.39
C ALA A 280 23.05 27.68 -15.32
N VAL A 281 22.24 27.87 -14.27
CA VAL A 281 21.53 29.14 -14.04
C VAL A 281 22.53 30.28 -13.79
N ARG A 282 23.59 30.04 -13.01
CA ARG A 282 24.63 31.07 -12.75
C ARG A 282 25.44 31.43 -13.99
N GLU A 283 25.63 30.49 -14.92
CA GLU A 283 26.28 30.78 -16.20
C GLU A 283 25.42 31.66 -17.11
N VAL A 284 24.10 31.42 -17.12
CA VAL A 284 23.12 32.14 -17.96
C VAL A 284 22.76 33.50 -17.37
N ASP A 285 22.54 33.57 -16.06
CA ASP A 285 22.22 34.81 -15.33
C ASP A 285 23.21 34.99 -14.16
N PRO A 286 24.42 35.52 -14.42
CA PRO A 286 25.43 35.75 -13.38
C PRO A 286 25.02 36.89 -12.44
N THR A 287 24.18 37.81 -12.90
CA THR A 287 23.76 39.00 -12.14
C THR A 287 22.56 38.69 -11.24
N GLY A 288 21.73 37.70 -11.61
CA GLY A 288 20.56 37.27 -10.84
C GLY A 288 19.39 38.25 -10.92
N ASP A 289 19.46 39.22 -11.83
CA ASP A 289 18.47 40.30 -11.96
C ASP A 289 17.23 39.85 -12.73
N GLY A 290 17.20 38.62 -13.29
CA GLY A 290 16.07 38.09 -14.05
C GLY A 290 15.76 38.89 -15.33
N ALA A 291 16.62 39.85 -15.68
CA ALA A 291 16.48 40.79 -16.78
C ALA A 291 17.16 40.30 -18.07
N VAL A 292 17.55 39.01 -18.12
CA VAL A 292 18.07 38.41 -19.34
C VAL A 292 16.89 38.08 -20.23
N HIS A 293 16.55 39.00 -21.13
CA HIS A 293 15.68 38.76 -22.28
C HIS A 293 16.44 37.88 -23.28
N GLU A 294 16.79 36.66 -22.86
CA GLU A 294 17.54 35.72 -23.69
C GLU A 294 16.61 35.14 -24.75
N ASP A 295 17.06 35.16 -26.00
CA ASP A 295 16.35 34.50 -27.09
C ASP A 295 16.10 33.02 -26.71
N PRO A 296 14.88 32.49 -26.85
CA PRO A 296 14.55 31.12 -26.45
C PRO A 296 15.33 30.04 -27.23
N THR A 297 16.04 30.45 -28.29
CA THR A 297 16.89 29.61 -29.13
C THR A 297 18.35 29.58 -28.65
N SER A 298 18.72 30.36 -27.63
CA SER A 298 20.10 30.38 -27.11
C SER A 298 20.49 28.99 -26.60
N GLU A 299 21.74 28.59 -26.83
CA GLU A 299 22.25 27.29 -26.39
C GLU A 299 22.20 27.17 -24.84
N GLY A 300 22.37 28.28 -24.13
CA GLY A 300 22.24 28.39 -22.68
C GLY A 300 20.82 28.12 -22.20
N ALA A 301 19.82 28.79 -22.79
CA ALA A 301 18.41 28.58 -22.47
C ALA A 301 17.95 27.14 -22.75
N GLN A 302 18.39 26.54 -23.86
CA GLN A 302 18.10 25.13 -24.18
C GLN A 302 18.70 24.17 -23.15
N ARG A 303 19.95 24.40 -22.72
CA ARG A 303 20.61 23.58 -21.69
C ARG A 303 19.89 23.68 -20.34
N LEU A 304 19.48 24.88 -19.95
CA LEU A 304 18.71 25.11 -18.73
C LEU A 304 17.33 24.42 -18.79
N TRP A 305 16.63 24.53 -19.92
CA TRP A 305 15.35 23.86 -20.14
C TRP A 305 15.47 22.33 -20.02
N LEU A 306 16.49 21.74 -20.65
CA LEU A 306 16.77 20.30 -20.53
C LEU A 306 17.14 19.89 -19.10
N ALA A 307 17.83 20.74 -18.34
CA ALA A 307 18.14 20.49 -16.94
C ALA A 307 16.87 20.48 -16.08
N GLN A 308 16.00 21.49 -16.23
CA GLN A 308 14.71 21.56 -15.54
C GLN A 308 13.84 20.34 -15.86
N ARG A 309 13.71 19.96 -17.13
CA ARG A 309 12.92 18.80 -17.56
C ARG A 309 13.41 17.49 -16.92
N ARG A 310 14.72 17.32 -16.75
CA ARG A 310 15.30 16.15 -16.07
C ARG A 310 14.89 16.13 -14.59
N VAL A 311 14.97 17.27 -13.90
CA VAL A 311 14.55 17.39 -12.49
C VAL A 311 13.05 17.11 -12.34
N ASP A 312 12.22 17.63 -13.24
CA ASP A 312 10.77 17.42 -13.23
C ASP A 312 10.43 15.94 -13.45
N PHE A 313 11.07 15.30 -14.43
CA PHE A 313 10.89 13.87 -14.68
C PHE A 313 11.25 13.01 -13.46
N LEU A 314 12.40 13.29 -12.83
CA LEU A 314 12.82 12.58 -11.63
C LEU A 314 11.89 12.83 -10.43
N SER A 315 11.38 14.06 -10.30
CA SER A 315 10.42 14.43 -9.25
C SER A 315 9.09 13.70 -9.44
N HIS A 316 8.61 13.60 -10.68
CA HIS A 316 7.42 12.82 -11.01
C HIS A 316 7.62 11.32 -10.76
N ALA A 317 8.78 10.77 -11.13
CA ALA A 317 9.12 9.38 -10.83
C ALA A 317 9.12 9.12 -9.32
N LEU A 318 9.66 10.05 -8.52
CA LEU A 318 9.64 9.94 -7.05
C LEU A 318 8.21 9.92 -6.50
N LEU A 319 7.31 10.75 -7.01
CA LEU A 319 5.90 10.76 -6.60
C LEU A 319 5.20 9.44 -6.92
N LYS A 320 5.43 8.86 -8.10
CA LYS A 320 4.86 7.55 -8.47
C LYS A 320 5.35 6.42 -7.56
N VAL A 321 6.66 6.40 -7.26
CA VAL A 321 7.22 5.39 -6.34
C VAL A 321 6.64 5.58 -4.93
N HIS A 322 6.46 6.83 -4.48
CA HIS A 322 5.83 7.14 -3.20
C HIS A 322 4.37 6.68 -3.13
N GLU A 323 3.57 6.88 -4.19
CA GLU A 323 2.20 6.36 -4.27
C GLU A 323 2.17 4.83 -4.10
N THR A 324 3.07 4.14 -4.79
CA THR A 324 3.19 2.67 -4.69
C THR A 324 3.58 2.23 -3.27
N LEU A 325 4.53 2.94 -2.64
CA LEU A 325 4.94 2.67 -1.26
C LEU A 325 3.80 2.93 -0.27
N MET A 326 3.01 3.98 -0.49
CA MET A 326 1.84 4.28 0.32
C MET A 326 0.84 3.13 0.28
N VAL A 327 0.55 2.56 -0.88
CA VAL A 327 -0.32 1.37 -0.97
C VAL A 327 0.21 0.23 -0.12
N VAL A 328 1.50 -0.09 -0.22
CA VAL A 328 2.12 -1.23 0.50
C VAL A 328 2.11 -1.04 2.02
N ARG A 329 2.26 0.20 2.50
CA ARG A 329 2.28 0.53 3.95
C ARG A 329 0.91 0.80 4.56
N THR A 330 -0.04 1.30 3.77
CA THR A 330 -1.33 1.81 4.27
C THR A 330 -2.33 0.69 4.52
N PHE A 331 -2.34 -0.28 3.61
CA PHE A 331 -3.11 -1.51 3.70
C PHE A 331 -2.21 -2.61 4.27
#